data_AF-A0A2E8WWT2-F1
#
_entry.id   AF-A0A2E8WWT2-F1
#
_cell.length_a   1.000
_cell.length_b   1.000
_cell.length_c   1.000
_cell.angle_alpha   90.00
_cell.angle_beta   90.00
_cell.angle_gamma   90.00
#
_symmetry.space_group_name_H-M   'P 1'
#
loop_
_entity.id
_entity.type
_entity.pdbx_description
1 polymer ?
#
loop_
_entity_poly.entity_id
_entity_poly.type
_entity_poly.pdbx_seq_one_letter_code
_entity_poly.pdbx_strand_id
1 'polypeptide(L)'
;NTLSVFGMEVTEVVIHKMSEGIFYAQLVVSDGIREERIDSRSSDAVAIAVRFGCPIRCSAQVMEAAGVELDATDQDSPEEASKSVSQEEVDDTPSLEDLKRQLDEAIAKENYERAAELKKQIDALGG
;
A
#
# COMPACT_ATOMS: atom_id res chain seq x y z
N ASN A 1 -28.11 12.26 6.83
CA ASN A 1 -26.98 11.37 7.16
C ASN A 1 -27.41 10.54 8.36
N THR A 2 -27.38 9.20 8.26
CA THR A 2 -27.96 8.30 9.28
C THR A 2 -27.38 8.53 10.68
N LEU A 3 -26.05 8.67 10.79
CA LEU A 3 -25.36 8.91 12.07
C LEU A 3 -25.84 10.20 12.76
N SER A 4 -25.98 11.30 12.00
CA SER A 4 -26.48 12.57 12.54
C SER A 4 -27.92 12.49 13.06
N VAL A 5 -28.76 11.62 12.48
CA VAL A 5 -30.14 11.38 12.99
C VAL A 5 -30.11 10.72 14.37
N PHE A 6 -29.11 9.89 14.64
CA PHE A 6 -28.89 9.25 15.94
C PHE A 6 -28.03 10.08 16.90
N GLY A 7 -27.68 11.32 16.54
CA GLY A 7 -26.83 12.19 17.36
C GLY A 7 -25.37 11.75 17.43
N MET A 8 -24.89 10.98 16.44
CA MET A 8 -23.51 10.51 16.35
C MET A 8 -22.75 11.30 15.29
N GLU A 9 -21.51 11.67 15.59
CA GLU A 9 -20.56 12.31 14.69
C GLU A 9 -19.41 11.37 14.36
N VAL A 10 -18.89 11.43 13.13
CA VAL A 10 -17.69 10.68 12.74
C VAL A 10 -16.47 11.51 13.17
N THR A 11 -15.69 10.99 14.10
CA THR A 11 -14.55 11.71 14.68
C THR A 11 -13.26 11.42 13.94
N GLU A 12 -13.02 10.17 13.54
CA GLU A 12 -11.84 9.77 12.77
C GLU A 12 -12.07 8.43 12.06
N VAL A 13 -11.17 8.10 11.13
CA VAL A 13 -11.07 6.79 10.51
C VAL A 13 -9.68 6.22 10.77
N VAL A 14 -9.61 4.95 11.15
CA VAL A 14 -8.35 4.29 11.49
C VAL A 14 -8.15 3.06 10.60
N ILE A 15 -7.11 3.08 9.77
CA ILE A 15 -6.61 1.89 9.06
C ILE A 15 -5.63 1.19 10.01
N HIS A 16 -6.04 0.05 10.56
CA HIS A 16 -5.31 -0.55 11.69
C HIS A 16 -4.63 -1.89 11.36
N LYS A 17 -5.02 -2.56 10.27
CA LYS A 17 -4.46 -3.85 9.88
C LYS A 17 -4.37 -3.96 8.35
N MET A 18 -3.33 -4.65 7.90
CA MET A 18 -3.18 -5.12 6.53
C MET A 18 -2.86 -6.62 6.56
N SER A 19 -3.46 -7.40 5.67
CA SER A 19 -3.17 -8.83 5.50
C SER A 19 -3.39 -9.20 4.05
N GLU A 20 -2.42 -9.87 3.42
CA GLU A 20 -2.54 -10.36 2.03
C GLU A 20 -2.95 -9.24 1.03
N GLY A 21 -2.45 -8.02 1.22
CA GLY A 21 -2.83 -6.87 0.39
C GLY A 21 -4.17 -6.22 0.72
N ILE A 22 -4.90 -6.74 1.72
CA ILE A 22 -6.22 -6.25 2.12
C ILE A 22 -6.09 -5.38 3.37
N PHE A 23 -6.57 -4.14 3.28
CA PHE A 23 -6.62 -3.19 4.40
C PHE A 23 -7.94 -3.27 5.17
N TYR A 24 -7.85 -3.22 6.49
CA TYR A 24 -8.97 -3.18 7.42
C TYR A 24 -9.02 -1.82 8.11
N ALA A 25 -10.22 -1.26 8.21
CA ALA A 25 -10.43 0.04 8.79
C ALA A 25 -11.56 0.04 9.82
N GLN A 26 -11.54 1.04 10.68
CA GLN A 26 -12.59 1.32 11.64
C GLN A 26 -13.03 2.76 11.50
N LEU A 27 -14.35 2.99 11.53
CA LEU A 27 -14.90 4.32 11.77
C LEU A 27 -15.01 4.53 13.27
N VAL A 28 -14.52 5.66 13.73
CA VAL A 28 -14.69 6.11 15.10
C VAL A 28 -15.82 7.13 15.10
N VAL A 29 -16.84 6.87 15.91
CA VAL A 29 -18.01 7.75 16.04
C VAL A 29 -18.25 8.10 17.50
N SER A 30 -18.75 9.30 17.76
CA SER A 30 -19.03 9.75 19.13
C SER A 30 -20.29 10.62 19.19
N ASP A 31 -20.99 10.54 20.32
CA ASP A 31 -22.04 11.49 20.72
C ASP A 31 -21.53 12.55 21.73
N GLY A 32 -20.21 12.64 21.92
CA GLY A 32 -19.55 13.50 22.89
C GLY A 32 -19.44 12.93 24.30
N ILE A 33 -20.12 11.81 24.60
CA ILE A 33 -20.04 11.12 25.91
C ILE A 33 -19.36 9.76 25.74
N ARG A 34 -19.70 9.03 24.69
CA ARG A 34 -19.14 7.72 24.36
C ARG A 34 -18.53 7.74 22.96
N GLU A 35 -17.54 6.88 22.78
CA GLU A 35 -16.90 6.59 21.50
C GLU A 35 -17.19 5.14 21.13
N GLU A 36 -17.57 4.89 19.89
CA GLU A 36 -17.78 3.56 19.35
C GLU A 36 -16.94 3.36 18.09
N ARG A 37 -16.48 2.13 17.89
CA ARG A 37 -15.69 1.74 16.70
C ARG A 37 -16.46 0.76 15.87
N ILE A 38 -16.60 1.08 14.59
CA ILE A 38 -17.38 0.30 13.62
C ILE A 38 -16.42 -0.23 12.57
N ASP A 39 -16.30 -1.55 12.49
CA ASP A 39 -15.51 -2.22 11.45
C ASP A 39 -16.05 -1.87 10.07
N SER A 40 -15.13 -1.57 9.15
CA SER A 40 -15.47 -1.14 7.80
C SER A 40 -14.37 -1.54 6.82
N ARG A 41 -14.76 -1.65 5.54
CA ARG A 41 -13.76 -1.74 4.48
C ARG A 41 -13.05 -0.40 4.38
N SER A 42 -11.74 -0.45 4.13
CA SER A 42 -10.90 0.73 3.95
C SER A 42 -11.46 1.71 2.91
N SER A 43 -12.02 1.23 1.80
CA SER A 43 -12.66 2.07 0.77
C SER A 43 -13.83 2.89 1.31
N ASP A 44 -14.72 2.26 2.08
CA ASP A 44 -15.91 2.90 2.62
C ASP A 44 -15.53 3.89 3.72
N ALA A 45 -14.59 3.50 4.60
CA ALA A 45 -14.10 4.36 5.66
C ALA A 45 -13.41 5.63 5.11
N VAL A 46 -12.53 5.50 4.12
CA VAL A 46 -11.87 6.65 3.47
C VAL A 46 -12.91 7.56 2.80
N ALA A 47 -13.88 7.01 2.08
CA ALA A 47 -14.93 7.81 1.45
C ALA A 47 -15.77 8.58 2.48
N ILE A 48 -16.06 7.97 3.64
CA ILE A 48 -16.75 8.62 4.74
C ILE A 48 -15.87 9.73 5.34
N ALA A 49 -14.59 9.48 5.58
CA ALA A 49 -13.69 10.50 6.11
C ALA A 49 -13.62 11.73 5.21
N VAL A 50 -13.51 11.55 3.89
CA VAL A 50 -13.54 12.63 2.91
C VAL A 50 -14.89 13.37 2.96
N ARG A 51 -16.01 12.65 3.04
CA ARG A 51 -17.35 13.25 3.06
C ARG A 51 -17.63 14.08 4.32
N PHE A 52 -17.11 13.66 5.47
CA PHE A 52 -17.31 14.34 6.76
C PHE A 52 -16.15 15.28 7.13
N GLY A 53 -15.05 15.27 6.36
CA GLY A 53 -13.86 16.06 6.65
C GLY A 53 -13.15 15.64 7.93
N CYS A 54 -13.24 14.36 8.31
CA CYS A 54 -12.59 13.85 9.52
C CYS A 54 -11.19 13.28 9.21
N PRO A 55 -10.27 13.26 10.20
CA PRO A 55 -8.92 12.76 10.01
C PRO A 55 -8.90 11.25 9.68
N ILE A 56 -8.00 10.88 8.76
CA ILE A 56 -7.64 9.50 8.46
C ILE A 56 -6.31 9.20 9.16
N ARG A 57 -6.27 8.13 9.94
CA ARG A 57 -5.09 7.68 10.67
C ARG A 57 -4.75 6.26 10.27
N CYS A 58 -3.46 5.96 10.34
CA CYS A 58 -2.94 4.65 9.99
C CYS A 58 -2.07 4.16 11.15
N SER A 59 -2.18 2.88 11.50
CA SER A 59 -1.31 2.29 12.51
C SER A 59 0.13 2.21 11.99
N ALA A 60 1.10 2.34 12.90
CA ALA A 60 2.51 2.28 12.55
C ALA A 60 2.87 0.98 11.80
N GLN A 61 2.28 -0.15 12.21
CA GLN A 61 2.49 -1.45 11.57
C GLN A 61 2.03 -1.48 10.11
N VAL A 62 0.90 -0.83 9.80
CA VAL A 62 0.41 -0.73 8.42
C VAL A 62 1.27 0.24 7.61
N MET A 63 1.70 1.35 8.23
CA MET A 63 2.63 2.29 7.60
C MET A 63 3.99 1.66 7.32
N GLU A 64 4.50 0.80 8.18
CA GLU A 64 5.76 0.08 7.96
C GLU A 64 5.62 -0.98 6.87
N ALA A 65 4.47 -1.66 6.82
CA ALA A 65 4.23 -2.72 5.82
C ALA A 65 3.90 -2.19 4.42
N ALA A 66 3.29 -1.01 4.30
CA ALA A 66 2.74 -0.50 3.03
C ALA A 66 2.97 1.00 2.79
N GLY A 67 3.71 1.68 3.67
CA GLY A 67 4.08 3.07 3.46
C GLY A 67 5.00 3.20 2.25
N VAL A 68 4.81 4.29 1.51
CA VAL A 68 5.66 4.65 0.38
C VAL A 68 6.33 5.96 0.72
N GLU A 69 7.65 6.02 0.57
CA GLU A 69 8.40 7.27 0.64
C GLU A 69 8.09 8.07 -0.63
N LEU A 70 7.45 9.22 -0.46
CA LEU A 70 7.25 10.17 -1.54
C LEU A 70 8.48 11.08 -1.58
N ASP A 71 9.34 10.91 -2.58
CA ASP A 71 10.39 11.89 -2.86
C ASP A 71 9.73 13.23 -3.24
N ALA A 72 10.09 14.28 -2.52
CA ALA A 72 9.38 15.56 -2.49
C ALA A 72 9.56 16.45 -3.74
N THR A 73 9.78 15.87 -4.92
CA THR A 73 10.08 16.63 -6.15
C THR A 73 8.91 16.85 -7.11
N ASP A 74 7.76 16.20 -6.93
CA ASP A 74 6.65 16.34 -7.90
C ASP A 74 5.41 17.01 -7.28
N GLN A 75 5.49 18.35 -7.15
CA GLN A 75 4.31 19.19 -7.15
C GLN A 75 4.06 19.70 -8.58
N ASP A 76 3.14 19.08 -9.33
CA ASP A 76 2.00 19.81 -9.91
C ASP A 76 0.99 18.89 -10.63
N SER A 77 -0.28 19.25 -10.45
CA SER A 77 -1.47 18.93 -11.27
C SER A 77 -2.17 17.55 -11.17
N PRO A 78 -3.52 17.52 -11.10
CA PRO A 78 -4.33 16.31 -10.97
C PRO A 78 -4.93 15.89 -12.32
N GLU A 79 -4.68 14.67 -12.81
CA GLU A 79 -5.56 14.02 -13.78
C GLU A 79 -5.37 12.50 -13.84
N GLU A 80 -6.49 11.81 -13.63
CA GLU A 80 -6.91 10.48 -14.10
C GLU A 80 -6.07 9.21 -13.84
N ALA A 81 -6.77 8.24 -13.23
CA ALA A 81 -6.39 6.86 -13.15
C ALA A 81 -6.31 6.20 -14.53
N SER A 82 -5.22 5.47 -14.82
CA SER A 82 -5.26 4.14 -15.45
C SER A 82 -3.86 3.66 -15.87
N LYS A 83 -3.46 2.52 -15.30
CA LYS A 83 -2.64 1.45 -15.89
C LYS A 83 -1.19 1.75 -16.30
N SER A 84 -0.36 0.81 -15.83
CA SER A 84 0.74 0.18 -16.57
C SER A 84 2.12 0.81 -16.52
N VAL A 85 3.07 -0.05 -16.09
CA VAL A 85 4.36 -0.30 -16.75
C VAL A 85 5.43 0.77 -16.50
N SER A 86 6.25 0.46 -15.49
CA SER A 86 7.72 0.32 -15.50
C SER A 86 8.63 1.31 -16.24
N GLN A 87 9.83 1.41 -15.65
CA GLN A 87 11.14 1.83 -16.16
C GLN A 87 11.52 3.27 -15.79
N GLU A 88 12.36 3.43 -14.75
CA GLU A 88 13.82 3.18 -14.68
C GLU A 88 14.60 4.35 -15.27
N GLU A 89 15.36 5.04 -14.42
CA GLU A 89 16.75 5.44 -14.74
C GLU A 89 17.57 5.42 -13.46
N VAL A 90 18.21 4.28 -13.15
CA VAL A 90 19.51 4.26 -12.46
C VAL A 90 20.31 3.05 -12.94
N ASP A 91 21.25 3.36 -13.82
CA ASP A 91 22.39 2.56 -14.30
C ASP A 91 22.08 1.20 -14.97
N ASP A 92 22.14 1.22 -16.30
CA ASP A 92 21.71 0.21 -17.27
C ASP A 92 22.70 -0.98 -17.40
N THR A 93 23.05 -1.59 -16.27
CA THR A 93 23.63 -2.94 -16.26
C THR A 93 23.03 -3.74 -15.10
N PRO A 94 22.32 -4.87 -15.35
CA PRO A 94 21.87 -5.71 -14.25
C PRO A 94 23.10 -6.21 -13.50
N SER A 95 23.27 -5.72 -12.27
CA SER A 95 24.40 -6.12 -11.45
C SER A 95 24.30 -7.62 -11.12
N LEU A 96 25.44 -8.27 -10.89
CA LEU A 96 25.47 -9.67 -10.45
C LEU A 96 24.63 -9.90 -9.19
N GLU A 97 24.46 -8.86 -8.35
CA GLU A 97 23.63 -8.90 -7.15
C GLU A 97 22.14 -8.89 -7.47
N ASP A 98 21.72 -8.10 -8.47
CA ASP A 98 20.32 -8.07 -8.93
C ASP A 98 19.89 -9.40 -9.55
N LEU A 99 20.75 -10.02 -10.35
CA LEU A 99 20.47 -11.32 -10.96
C LEU A 99 20.32 -12.42 -9.89
N LYS A 100 21.14 -12.38 -8.84
CA LYS A 100 21.02 -13.32 -7.70
C LYS A 100 19.71 -13.13 -6.94
N ARG A 101 19.30 -11.88 -6.68
CA ARG A 101 18.01 -11.57 -6.04
C ARG A 101 16.83 -12.09 -6.86
N GLN A 102 16.86 -11.87 -8.18
CA GLN A 102 15.82 -12.39 -9.08
C GLN A 102 15.79 -13.91 -9.14
N LEU A 103 16.95 -14.57 -9.01
CA LEU A 103 17.04 -16.03 -8.95
C LEU A 103 16.37 -16.59 -7.70
N ASP A 104 16.66 -16.00 -6.53
CA ASP A 104 16.06 -16.41 -5.26
C ASP A 104 14.53 -16.23 -5.28
N GLU A 105 14.05 -15.13 -5.86
CA GLU A 105 12.63 -14.87 -6.05
C GLU A 105 11.95 -15.90 -6.98
N ALA A 106 12.61 -16.26 -8.08
CA ALA A 106 12.11 -17.26 -9.02
C ALA A 106 12.01 -18.65 -8.38
N ILE A 107 12.98 -19.03 -7.54
CA ILE A 107 12.95 -20.28 -6.77
C ILE A 107 11.82 -20.26 -5.74
N ALA A 108 11.67 -19.16 -4.99
CA ALA A 108 10.62 -19.00 -4.00
C ALA A 108 9.21 -19.07 -4.59
N LYS A 109 9.05 -18.64 -5.85
CA LYS A 109 7.80 -18.70 -6.62
C LYS A 109 7.65 -19.99 -7.44
N GLU A 110 8.54 -20.97 -7.26
CA GLU A 110 8.55 -22.25 -7.99
C GLU A 110 8.61 -22.10 -9.53
N ASN A 111 9.13 -20.98 -10.02
CA ASN A 111 9.30 -20.71 -11.45
C ASN A 111 10.69 -21.18 -11.92
N TYR A 112 10.83 -22.49 -12.08
CA TYR A 112 12.09 -23.15 -12.42
C TYR A 112 12.63 -22.79 -13.81
N GLU A 113 11.75 -22.45 -14.76
CA GLU A 113 12.15 -22.03 -16.11
C GLU A 113 12.91 -20.70 -16.07
N ARG A 114 12.34 -19.70 -15.37
CA ARG A 114 12.98 -18.39 -15.19
C ARG A 114 14.24 -18.48 -14.32
N ALA A 115 14.25 -19.35 -13.30
CA ALA A 115 15.43 -19.58 -12.47
C ALA A 115 16.62 -20.13 -13.30
N ALA A 116 16.36 -21.01 -14.26
CA ALA A 116 17.41 -21.57 -15.12
C ALA A 116 18.05 -20.52 -16.05
N GLU A 117 17.24 -19.60 -16.59
CA GLU A 117 17.72 -18.50 -17.43
C GLU A 117 18.58 -17.51 -16.65
N LEU A 118 18.13 -17.12 -15.45
CA LEU A 118 18.85 -16.20 -14.57
C LEU A 118 20.20 -16.79 -14.13
N LYS A 119 20.23 -18.07 -13.78
CA LYS A 119 21.48 -18.76 -13.44
C LYS A 119 22.50 -18.74 -14.58
N LYS A 120 22.05 -18.97 -15.82
CA LYS A 120 22.92 -18.93 -17.01
C LYS A 120 23.49 -17.52 -17.25
N GLN A 121 22.71 -16.47 -16.98
CA GLN A 121 23.17 -15.09 -17.08
C GLN A 121 24.19 -14.72 -15.99
N ILE A 122 24.00 -15.20 -14.76
CA ILE A 122 24.96 -15.03 -13.65
C ILE A 122 26.30 -15.69 -13.98
N ASP A 123 26.26 -16.92 -14.49
CA ASP A 123 27.48 -17.66 -14.86
C ASP A 123 28.23 -16.99 -16.03
N ALA A 124 27.51 -16.31 -16.93
CA ALA A 124 28.10 -15.58 -18.04
C ALA A 124 28.75 -14.24 -17.65
N LEU A 125 28.30 -13.61 -16.56
CA LEU A 125 28.91 -12.38 -16.01
C LEU A 125 29.99 -12.65 -14.97
N GLY A 126 29.98 -13.82 -14.34
CA GLY A 126 30.88 -14.20 -13.24
C GLY A 126 32.16 -14.94 -13.66
N GLY A 127 32.43 -15.09 -14.96
CA GLY A 127 33.64 -15.73 -15.52
C GLY A 127 34.51 -14.74 -16.27
#